data_AF-A0A414RNC8-F1
#
_entry.id   AF-A0A414RNC8-F1
#
_cell.length_a   1.000
_cell.length_b   1.000
_cell.length_c   1.000
_cell.angle_alpha   90.00
_cell.angle_beta   90.00
_cell.angle_gamma   90.00
#
_symmetry.space_group_name_H-M   'P 1'
#
loop_
_entity.id
_entity.type
_entity.pdbx_description
1 polymer ?
#
loop_
_entity_poly.entity_id
_entity_poly.type
_entity_poly.pdbx_seq_one_letter_code
_entity_poly.pdbx_strand_id
1 'polypeptide(L)'
;MSMPTSALACTQMYMGKNLTADNNTYYGRAEDFGPRYLKHFGIEPSHAPGYTYGSDESGFSYRSTKTTYRYSYVRDHPSQWHGRYDAYSEAGINEKGVSCSATLTTNMNDKAAKADPLTDTGIGEYS
;
A
#
# COMPACT_ATOMS: atom_id res chain seq x y z
N MET A 1 1.69 5.99 35.21
CA MET A 1 2.30 5.73 33.90
C MET A 1 1.19 5.78 32.87
N SER A 2 1.21 6.74 31.94
CA SER A 2 0.33 6.70 30.78
C SER A 2 0.76 5.49 29.95
N MET A 3 -0.02 4.41 29.99
CA MET A 3 0.14 3.38 28.97
C MET A 3 -0.29 4.01 27.65
N PRO A 4 0.55 3.99 26.60
CA PRO A 4 0.06 4.38 25.28
C PRO A 4 -1.13 3.47 24.97
N THR A 5 -2.28 4.07 24.70
CA THR A 5 -3.40 3.35 24.08
C THR A 5 -2.86 2.73 22.80
N SER A 6 -3.12 1.44 22.60
CA SER A 6 -2.72 0.73 21.38
C SER A 6 -3.19 1.53 20.16
N ALA A 7 -2.26 2.12 19.41
CA ALA A 7 -2.57 2.61 18.08
C ALA A 7 -2.68 1.36 17.20
N LEU A 8 -3.91 0.93 16.97
CA LEU A 8 -4.25 -0.15 16.02
C LEU A 8 -4.42 0.46 14.63
N ALA A 9 -3.41 1.18 14.16
CA ALA A 9 -3.46 1.82 12.87
C ALA A 9 -2.06 2.26 12.45
N CYS A 10 -1.79 2.08 11.16
CA CYS A 10 -0.62 2.62 10.51
C CYS A 10 -0.42 4.11 10.87
N THR A 11 0.83 4.55 10.97
CA THR A 11 1.17 5.96 11.17
C THR A 11 2.02 6.46 10.01
N GLN A 12 1.58 7.52 9.34
CA GLN A 12 2.27 8.07 8.17
C GLN A 12 2.93 9.42 8.47
N MET A 13 4.08 9.66 7.87
CA MET A 13 4.85 10.89 7.98
C MET A 13 5.23 11.45 6.61
N TYR A 14 5.16 12.77 6.49
CA TYR A 14 5.63 13.52 5.34
C TYR A 14 6.42 14.74 5.82
N MET A 15 7.63 14.92 5.28
CA MET A 15 8.46 16.10 5.52
C MET A 15 8.93 16.65 4.18
N GLY A 16 8.42 17.83 3.81
CA GLY A 16 8.82 18.52 2.60
C GLY A 16 10.28 18.98 2.68
N LYS A 17 10.96 19.06 1.53
CA LYS A 17 12.40 19.40 1.44
C LYS A 17 12.84 20.68 2.17
N ASN A 18 11.96 21.66 2.35
CA ASN A 18 12.30 22.90 3.04
C ASN A 18 12.32 22.75 4.58
N LEU A 19 11.91 21.58 5.09
CA LEU A 19 11.82 21.26 6.51
C LEU A 19 12.91 20.27 6.96
N THR A 20 13.83 19.90 6.06
CA THR A 20 14.81 18.82 6.27
C THR A 20 16.23 19.37 6.11
N ALA A 21 17.17 18.87 6.91
CA ALA A 21 18.54 19.41 6.96
C ALA A 21 19.33 19.16 5.66
N ASP A 22 18.92 18.17 4.87
CA ASP A 22 19.58 17.72 3.65
C ASP A 22 18.81 18.11 2.36
N ASN A 23 17.75 18.90 2.48
CA ASN A 23 16.87 19.30 1.37
C ASN A 23 16.22 18.13 0.61
N ASN A 24 16.10 16.95 1.23
CA ASN A 24 15.36 15.82 0.67
C ASN A 24 13.91 15.81 1.17
N THR A 25 13.00 15.23 0.37
CA THR A 25 11.63 14.95 0.83
C THR A 25 11.61 13.58 1.48
N TYR A 26 11.06 13.49 2.69
CA TYR A 26 10.83 12.22 3.37
C TYR A 26 9.35 11.89 3.38
N TYR A 27 9.05 10.66 3.05
CA TYR A 27 7.72 10.09 3.09
C TYR A 27 7.86 8.65 3.56
N GLY A 28 7.06 8.26 4.54
CA GLY A 28 7.14 6.93 5.12
C GLY A 28 5.94 6.61 5.99
N ARG A 29 5.77 5.33 6.29
CA ARG A 29 4.68 4.82 7.12
C ARG A 29 5.19 3.68 7.98
N ALA A 30 4.74 3.65 9.24
CA ALA A 30 4.73 2.41 10.02
C ALA A 30 3.47 1.66 9.60
N GLU A 31 3.63 0.50 8.98
CA GLU A 31 2.53 -0.39 8.64
C GLU A 31 2.27 -1.33 9.82
N ASP A 32 1.07 -1.23 10.39
CA ASP A 32 0.67 -1.94 11.59
C ASP A 32 -0.47 -2.91 11.25
N PHE A 33 -0.25 -4.20 11.49
CA PHE A 33 -1.27 -5.24 11.28
C PHE A 33 -1.33 -6.23 12.47
N GLY A 34 -0.34 -7.12 12.56
CA GLY A 34 -0.31 -8.18 13.56
C GLY A 34 1.10 -8.56 14.02
N PRO A 35 1.23 -9.24 15.17
CA PRO A 35 2.53 -9.63 15.69
C PRO A 35 3.23 -10.63 14.76
N ARG A 36 4.52 -10.40 14.49
CA ARG A 36 5.38 -11.29 13.68
C ARG A 36 4.86 -11.50 12.26
N TYR A 37 4.27 -10.48 11.68
CA TYR A 37 3.81 -10.52 10.31
C TYR A 37 5.00 -10.30 9.35
N LEU A 38 5.43 -11.36 8.68
CA LEU A 38 6.67 -11.37 7.88
C LEU A 38 6.52 -10.52 6.62
N LYS A 39 7.53 -9.69 6.35
CA LYS A 39 7.62 -8.83 5.17
C LYS A 39 8.83 -9.19 4.31
N HIS A 40 8.65 -9.13 3.00
CA HIS A 40 9.67 -9.31 1.99
C HIS A 40 9.98 -8.00 1.29
N PHE A 41 11.26 -7.66 1.23
CA PHE A 41 11.75 -6.63 0.33
C PHE A 41 12.13 -7.25 -1.01
N GLY A 42 11.76 -6.61 -2.12
CA GLY A 42 12.13 -7.09 -3.44
C GLY A 42 11.91 -6.04 -4.52
N ILE A 43 12.03 -6.48 -5.77
CA ILE A 43 11.87 -5.65 -6.96
C ILE A 43 10.86 -6.33 -7.88
N GLU A 44 9.78 -5.63 -8.19
CA GLU A 44 8.84 -6.04 -9.23
C GLU A 44 9.38 -5.57 -10.59
N PRO A 45 9.64 -6.48 -11.55
CA PRO A 45 10.02 -6.10 -12.91
C PRO A 45 8.95 -5.25 -13.61
N SER A 46 9.36 -4.55 -14.67
CA SER A 46 8.42 -3.92 -15.58
C SER A 46 7.56 -4.98 -16.28
N HIS A 47 6.28 -4.68 -16.47
CA HIS A 47 5.36 -5.50 -17.26
C HIS A 47 4.95 -4.77 -18.54
N ALA A 48 4.82 -5.53 -19.63
CA ALA A 48 4.31 -5.04 -20.90
C ALA A 48 2.79 -4.79 -20.83
N PRO A 49 2.21 -4.06 -21.82
CA PRO A 49 0.76 -3.98 -21.99
C PRO A 49 0.10 -5.36 -22.01
N GLY A 50 -1.04 -5.48 -21.35
CA GLY A 50 -1.80 -6.72 -21.19
C GLY A 50 -1.55 -7.44 -19.87
N TYR A 51 -0.71 -6.93 -18.98
CA TYR A 51 -0.59 -7.47 -17.62
C TYR A 51 -1.87 -7.22 -16.82
N THR A 52 -2.36 -8.25 -16.12
CA THR A 52 -3.59 -8.17 -15.32
C THR A 52 -3.25 -8.13 -13.84
N TYR A 53 -3.75 -7.11 -13.15
CA TYR A 53 -3.77 -7.01 -11.69
C TYR A 53 -5.10 -7.51 -11.15
N GLY A 54 -5.08 -8.16 -9.99
CA GLY A 54 -6.29 -8.65 -9.34
C GLY A 54 -6.12 -8.76 -7.82
N SER A 55 -7.27 -8.79 -7.15
CA SER A 55 -7.38 -8.99 -5.70
C SER A 55 -7.96 -10.37 -5.41
N ASP A 56 -7.50 -11.01 -4.33
CA ASP A 56 -8.09 -12.25 -3.81
C ASP A 56 -9.23 -11.95 -2.80
N GLU A 57 -9.39 -10.69 -2.43
CA GLU A 57 -10.33 -10.24 -1.39
C GLU A 57 -11.56 -9.54 -1.97
N SER A 58 -11.51 -9.15 -3.25
CA SER A 58 -12.59 -8.44 -3.95
C SER A 58 -12.73 -8.89 -5.40
N GLY A 59 -13.82 -8.47 -6.06
CA GLY A 59 -14.02 -8.70 -7.50
C GLY A 59 -13.11 -7.88 -8.43
N PHE A 60 -12.11 -7.17 -7.91
CA PHE A 60 -11.29 -6.26 -8.70
C PHE A 60 -10.38 -6.99 -9.71
N SER A 61 -10.41 -6.52 -10.95
CA SER A 61 -9.50 -6.93 -12.01
C SER A 61 -9.18 -5.75 -12.93
N TYR A 62 -7.90 -5.52 -13.20
CA TYR A 62 -7.46 -4.46 -14.10
C TYR A 62 -6.39 -4.97 -15.06
N ARG A 63 -6.70 -4.97 -16.37
CA ARG A 63 -5.73 -5.25 -17.43
C ARG A 63 -5.07 -3.96 -17.90
N SER A 64 -3.82 -3.76 -17.50
CA SER A 64 -3.05 -2.58 -17.91
C SER A 64 -2.88 -2.55 -19.43
N THR A 65 -3.15 -1.41 -20.05
CA THR A 65 -2.86 -1.17 -21.47
C THR A 65 -1.49 -0.53 -21.70
N LYS A 66 -0.72 -0.31 -20.63
CA LYS A 66 0.57 0.39 -20.65
C LYS A 66 1.69 -0.47 -20.08
N THR A 67 2.91 -0.19 -20.53
CA THR A 67 4.12 -0.71 -19.89
C THR A 67 4.27 -0.08 -18.51
N THR A 68 4.49 -0.88 -17.48
CA THR A 68 4.76 -0.39 -16.13
C THR A 68 6.23 -0.09 -15.93
N TYR A 69 6.56 0.76 -14.96
CA TYR A 69 7.93 0.92 -14.49
C TYR A 69 8.28 -0.18 -13.50
N ARG A 70 9.56 -0.58 -13.47
CA ARG A 70 10.09 -1.43 -12.40
C ARG A 70 10.05 -0.66 -11.07
N TYR A 71 9.71 -1.34 -9.97
CA TYR A 71 9.66 -0.72 -8.65
C TYR A 71 10.12 -1.66 -7.55
N SER A 72 10.67 -1.11 -6.46
CA SER A 72 10.88 -1.86 -5.23
C SER A 72 9.57 -2.08 -4.49
N TYR A 73 9.48 -3.11 -3.67
CA TYR A 73 8.35 -3.31 -2.78
C TYR A 73 8.80 -3.75 -1.38
N VAL A 74 7.96 -3.46 -0.40
CA VAL A 74 7.84 -4.21 0.85
C VAL A 74 6.49 -4.93 0.80
N ARG A 75 6.49 -6.26 0.85
CA ARG A 75 5.31 -7.11 0.64
C ARG A 75 5.10 -8.09 1.75
N ASP A 76 3.89 -8.58 1.86
CA ASP A 76 3.57 -9.67 2.76
C ASP A 76 4.21 -10.99 2.31
N HIS A 77 4.57 -11.82 3.28
CA HIS A 77 5.01 -13.18 2.98
C HIS A 77 3.85 -13.97 2.34
N PRO A 78 4.08 -14.75 1.26
CA PRO A 78 3.04 -15.51 0.55
C PRO A 78 2.20 -16.45 1.43
N SER A 79 2.76 -16.93 2.53
CA SER A 79 2.03 -17.75 3.52
C SER A 79 0.86 -17.02 4.17
N GLN A 80 0.79 -15.69 4.07
CA GLN A 80 -0.32 -14.88 4.54
C GLN A 80 -1.37 -14.60 3.45
N TRP A 81 -1.08 -14.98 2.20
CA TRP A 81 -1.88 -14.66 1.01
C TRP A 81 -2.14 -15.88 0.13
N HIS A 82 -2.50 -17.02 0.75
CA HIS A 82 -2.82 -18.26 0.02
C HIS A 82 -1.75 -18.71 -0.99
N GLY A 83 -0.48 -18.34 -0.76
CA GLY A 83 0.64 -18.63 -1.65
C GLY A 83 0.86 -17.62 -2.78
N ARG A 84 0.13 -16.50 -2.83
CA ARG A 84 0.40 -15.40 -3.78
C ARG A 84 1.66 -14.63 -3.41
N TYR A 85 2.46 -14.31 -4.43
CA TYR A 85 3.75 -13.59 -4.28
C TYR A 85 3.68 -12.10 -4.67
N ASP A 86 2.55 -11.67 -5.21
CA ASP A 86 2.29 -10.33 -5.72
C ASP A 86 1.31 -9.54 -4.84
N ALA A 87 0.82 -10.17 -3.77
CA ALA A 87 -0.13 -9.56 -2.85
C ALA A 87 0.53 -8.51 -1.94
N TYR A 88 -0.25 -7.48 -1.61
CA TYR A 88 0.03 -6.50 -0.56
C TYR A 88 1.39 -5.78 -0.67
N SER A 89 1.58 -5.00 -1.73
CA SER A 89 2.78 -4.18 -1.95
C SER A 89 2.74 -2.85 -1.18
N GLU A 90 2.94 -2.92 0.13
CA GLU A 90 2.82 -1.81 1.09
C GLU A 90 3.45 -0.50 0.60
N ALA A 91 4.75 -0.52 0.32
CA ALA A 91 5.49 0.65 -0.15
C ALA A 91 6.57 0.28 -1.15
N GLY A 92 6.96 1.27 -1.95
CA GLY A 92 7.92 1.09 -3.02
C GLY A 92 8.38 2.39 -3.66
N ILE A 93 9.47 2.30 -4.42
CA ILE A 93 9.99 3.38 -5.25
C ILE A 93 10.20 2.83 -6.66
N ASN A 94 9.68 3.51 -7.68
CA ASN A 94 9.89 3.12 -9.06
C ASN A 94 11.21 3.65 -9.63
N GLU A 95 11.61 3.15 -10.81
CA GLU A 95 12.83 3.58 -11.51
C GLU A 95 12.85 5.06 -11.94
N LYS A 96 11.74 5.79 -11.76
CA LYS A 96 11.62 7.23 -12.01
C LYS A 96 11.71 8.06 -10.73
N GLY A 97 12.00 7.43 -9.59
CA GLY A 97 12.12 8.10 -8.29
C GLY A 97 10.78 8.50 -7.69
N VAL A 98 9.66 7.91 -8.15
CA VAL A 98 8.35 8.10 -7.54
C VAL A 98 8.16 7.08 -6.44
N SER A 99 7.96 7.56 -5.21
CA SER A 99 7.68 6.75 -4.04
C SER A 99 6.19 6.66 -3.76
N CYS A 100 5.74 5.49 -3.30
CA CYS A 100 4.37 5.27 -2.84
C CYS A 100 4.39 4.41 -1.57
N SER A 101 3.42 4.65 -0.68
CA SER A 101 3.09 3.80 0.47
C SER A 101 1.58 3.85 0.58
N ALA A 102 0.95 2.69 0.52
CA ALA A 102 -0.48 2.50 0.43
C ALA A 102 -0.87 1.37 1.41
N THR A 103 -1.64 1.62 2.47
CA THR A 103 -2.38 2.86 2.79
C THR A 103 -2.35 3.29 4.25
N LEU A 104 -2.82 4.52 4.50
CA LEU A 104 -3.21 4.93 5.84
C LEU A 104 -4.73 4.78 5.91
N THR A 105 -5.21 3.73 6.58
CA THR A 105 -6.65 3.54 6.77
C THR A 105 -7.26 4.75 7.45
N THR A 106 -8.30 5.31 6.84
CA THR A 106 -9.07 6.45 7.37
C THR A 106 -10.54 6.10 7.46
N ASN A 107 -11.35 7.01 8.00
CA ASN A 107 -12.78 6.81 8.14
C ASN A 107 -13.57 7.86 7.36
N MET A 108 -14.69 7.44 6.79
CA MET A 108 -15.68 8.32 6.16
C MET A 108 -16.85 8.57 7.11
N ASN A 109 -17.52 9.72 6.97
CA ASN A 109 -18.75 10.01 7.71
C ASN A 109 -19.99 9.44 6.99
N ASP A 110 -21.11 9.35 7.70
CA ASP A 110 -22.36 8.78 7.20
C ASP A 110 -22.90 9.48 5.95
N LYS A 111 -22.67 10.80 5.80
CA LYS A 111 -23.13 11.55 4.63
C LYS A 111 -22.35 11.13 3.37
N ALA A 112 -21.03 10.96 3.49
CA ALA A 112 -20.19 10.47 2.40
C ALA A 112 -20.56 9.02 2.05
N ALA A 113 -20.67 8.15 3.06
CA ALA A 113 -21.04 6.74 2.87
C ALA A 113 -22.41 6.57 2.21
N LYS A 114 -23.36 7.48 2.46
CA LYS A 114 -24.67 7.47 1.79
C LYS A 114 -24.62 8.02 0.36
N ALA A 115 -23.79 9.03 0.11
CA ALA A 115 -23.69 9.67 -1.20
C ALA A 115 -22.92 8.79 -2.20
N ASP A 116 -21.90 8.08 -1.73
CA ASP A 116 -21.06 7.18 -2.51
C ASP A 116 -20.67 5.95 -1.65
N PRO A 117 -21.54 4.92 -1.59
CA PRO A 117 -21.30 3.72 -0.81
C PRO A 117 -20.09 2.91 -1.31
N LEU A 118 -19.42 2.20 -0.39
CA LEU A 118 -18.37 1.25 -0.76
C LEU A 118 -18.92 0.11 -1.63
N THR A 119 -18.03 -0.55 -2.38
CA THR A 119 -18.35 -1.67 -3.26
C THR A 119 -17.39 -2.84 -3.04
N ASP A 120 -17.92 -4.06 -3.06
CA ASP A 120 -17.16 -5.31 -2.88
C ASP A 120 -16.35 -5.70 -4.15
N THR A 121 -16.51 -4.94 -5.24
CA THR A 121 -15.79 -5.11 -6.51
C THR A 121 -14.68 -4.08 -6.73
N GLY A 122 -14.45 -3.22 -5.73
CA GLY A 122 -13.46 -2.15 -5.76
C GLY A 122 -12.05 -2.61 -5.39
N ILE A 123 -11.10 -1.68 -5.43
CA ILE A 123 -9.73 -1.89 -4.96
C ILE A 123 -9.63 -1.44 -3.48
N GLY A 124 -8.89 -2.20 -2.67
CA GLY A 124 -8.62 -1.89 -1.27
C GLY A 124 -7.22 -2.33 -0.86
N GLU A 125 -6.76 -1.84 0.29
CA GLU A 125 -5.55 -2.34 0.95
C GLU A 125 -5.82 -3.72 1.55
N TYR A 126 -6.89 -3.83 2.35
CA TYR A 126 -7.36 -5.03 3.03
C TYR A 126 -8.88 -4.89 3.22
N SER A 127 -9.65 -5.97 3.14
CA SER A 127 -11.12 -5.95 3.30
C SER A 127 -11.64 -7.04 4.23
#